data_AF-A0A350ETL3-F1
#
_entry.id   AF-A0A350ETL3-F1
#
_cell.length_a   1.000
_cell.length_b   1.000
_cell.length_c   1.000
_cell.angle_alpha   90.00
_cell.angle_beta   90.00
_cell.angle_gamma   90.00
#
_symmetry.space_group_name_H-M   'P 1'
#
loop_
_entity.id
_entity.type
_entity.pdbx_description
1 polymer ?
#
loop_
_entity_poly.entity_id
_entity_poly.type
_entity_poly.pdbx_seq_one_letter_code
_entity_poly.pdbx_strand_id
1 'polypeptide(L)' 'LAVSLKTANEIVQTALLGSISKRAAETVREEIAFMGPLKLKEIEAAQQRIIEVVRRLESEGEIETGGAEAA' A
#
# COMPACT_ATOMS: atom_id res chain seq x y z
N LEU A 1 2.45 -5.25 -3.29
CA LEU A 1 2.95 -4.16 -2.43
C LEU A 1 3.98 -3.27 -3.14
N ALA A 2 5.03 -3.82 -3.77
CA ALA A 2 6.02 -3.01 -4.50
C ALA A 2 5.41 -2.07 -5.56
N VAL A 3 4.56 -2.60 -6.45
CA VAL A 3 3.89 -1.80 -7.50
C VAL A 3 3.09 -0.62 -6.94
N SER A 4 2.32 -0.84 -5.87
CA SER A 4 1.50 0.20 -5.23
C SER A 4 2.31 1.28 -4.52
N LEU A 5 3.54 0.95 -4.11
CA LEU A 5 4.44 1.87 -3.40
C LEU A 5 5.34 2.69 -4.34
N LYS A 6 5.42 2.34 -5.63
CA LYS A 6 6.34 2.96 -6.59
C LYS A 6 6.25 4.50 -6.66
N THR A 7 5.05 5.06 -6.52
CA THR A 7 4.80 6.51 -6.52
C THR A 7 4.21 7.01 -5.21
N ALA A 8 4.25 6.19 -4.15
CA ALA A 8 3.78 6.59 -2.84
C ALA A 8 4.72 7.64 -2.22
N ASN A 9 4.19 8.58 -1.46
CA ASN A 9 5.01 9.52 -0.71
C ASN A 9 5.79 8.83 0.42
N GLU A 10 6.81 9.51 0.94
CA GLU A 10 7.70 8.96 1.98
C GLU A 10 6.96 8.55 3.25
N ILE A 11 5.93 9.31 3.65
CA ILE A 11 5.12 9.04 4.83
C ILE A 11 4.42 7.68 4.69
N VAL A 12 3.76 7.44 3.55
CA VAL A 12 3.05 6.19 3.27
C VAL A 12 4.02 5.02 3.11
N GLN A 13 5.15 5.22 2.41
CA GLN A 13 6.16 4.18 2.27
C GLN A 13 6.73 3.77 3.64
N THR A 14 7.04 4.74 4.50
CA THR A 14 7.61 4.48 5.82
C THR A 14 6.62 3.74 6.70
N ALA A 15 5.35 4.17 6.72
CA ALA A 15 4.30 3.48 7.47
C ALA A 15 4.17 2.02 7.04
N LEU A 16 3.99 1.76 5.73
CA LEU A 16 3.76 0.41 5.23
C LEU A 16 4.97 -0.52 5.34
N LEU A 17 6.18 -0.01 5.08
CA LEU A 17 7.41 -0.80 5.21
C LEU A 17 7.82 -1.00 6.67
N GLY A 18 7.44 -0.09 7.57
CA GLY A 18 7.66 -0.21 9.02
C GLY A 18 6.72 -1.23 9.68
N SER A 19 5.58 -1.53 9.07
CA SER A 19 4.62 -2.53 9.57
C SER A 19 4.96 -3.98 9.20
N ILE A 20 6.08 -4.23 8.51
CA ILE A 20 6.53 -5.57 8.12
C ILE A 20 7.96 -5.84 8.61
N SER A 21 8.42 -7.09 8.52
CA SER A 21 9.78 -7.44 8.94
C SER A 21 10.84 -6.71 8.10
N LYS A 22 12.00 -6.42 8.71
CA LYS A 22 13.12 -5.74 8.03
C LYS A 22 13.50 -6.41 6.70
N ARG A 23 13.60 -7.74 6.69
CA ARG A 23 13.90 -8.53 5.48
C ARG A 23 12.83 -8.35 4.39
N ALA A 24 11.55 -8.36 4.76
CA ALA A 24 10.47 -8.16 3.81
C ALA A 24 10.49 -6.73 3.24
N ALA A 25 10.74 -5.73 4.11
CA ALA A 25 10.87 -4.35 3.68
C ALA A 25 12.06 -4.13 2.72
N GLU A 26 13.21 -4.78 2.97
CA GLU A 26 14.36 -4.79 2.04
C GLU A 26 13.98 -5.42 0.69
N THR A 27 13.32 -6.59 0.71
CA THR A 27 12.85 -7.27 -0.51
C THR A 27 11.94 -6.36 -1.35
N VAL A 28 11.00 -5.67 -0.72
CA VAL A 28 10.07 -4.76 -1.42
C VAL A 28 10.81 -3.56 -2.01
N ARG A 29 11.81 -3.00 -1.30
CA ARG A 29 12.63 -1.89 -1.84
C ARG A 29 13.46 -2.31 -3.04
N GLU A 30 14.05 -3.50 -2.99
CA GLU A 30 14.78 -4.08 -4.12
C GLU A 30 13.84 -4.28 -5.33
N GLU A 31 12.67 -4.88 -5.13
CA GLU A 31 11.67 -5.03 -6.20
C GLU A 31 11.31 -3.68 -6.84
N ILE A 32 11.08 -2.63 -6.05
CA ILE A 32 10.80 -1.28 -6.58
C ILE A 32 11.97 -0.75 -7.41
N ALA A 33 13.21 -0.93 -6.95
CA ALA A 33 14.41 -0.47 -7.64
C ALA A 33 14.64 -1.20 -8.99
N PHE A 34 14.27 -2.49 -9.06
CA PHE A 34 14.34 -3.27 -10.31
C PHE A 34 13.18 -2.99 -11.28
N MET A 35 12.09 -2.37 -10.82
CA MET A 35 10.97 -2.06 -11.69
C MET A 35 11.30 -0.92 -12.66
N GLY A 36 11.28 -1.22 -13.96
CA GLY A 36 11.22 -0.22 -15.02
C GLY A 36 9.92 0.62 -14.98
N PRO A 37 9.77 1.61 -15.86
CA PRO A 37 8.59 2.50 -15.86
C PRO A 37 7.28 1.71 -15.95
N LEU A 38 6.31 2.07 -15.11
CA LEU A 38 4.96 1.49 -15.07
C LEU A 38 3.93 2.55 -15.44
N LYS A 39 2.81 2.15 -16.03
CA LYS A 39 1.71 3.09 -16.31
C LYS A 39 1.01 3.45 -15.01
N LEU A 40 0.61 4.71 -14.87
CA LEU A 40 -0.12 5.20 -13.68
C LEU A 40 -1.33 4.32 -13.35
N LYS A 41 -2.10 3.91 -14.37
CA LYS A 41 -3.24 3.00 -14.23
C LYS A 41 -2.90 1.67 -13.56
N GLU A 42 -1.71 1.12 -13.78
CA GLU A 42 -1.27 -0.15 -13.17
C GLU A 42 -0.97 0.04 -11.68
N ILE A 43 -0.43 1.20 -11.33
CA ILE A 43 -0.14 1.59 -9.95
C ILE A 43 -1.45 1.83 -9.19
N GLU A 44 -2.37 2.60 -9.78
CA GLU A 44 -3.70 2.86 -9.21
C GLU A 44 -4.49 1.56 -9.01
N ALA A 45 -4.44 0.63 -9.97
CA ALA A 45 -5.06 -0.68 -9.81
C ALA A 45 -4.45 -1.50 -8.66
N ALA A 46 -3.13 -1.41 -8.45
CA ALA A 46 -2.47 -2.06 -7.32
C ALA A 46 -2.86 -1.42 -5.98
N GLN A 47 -3.01 -0.10 -5.93
CA GLN A 47 -3.49 0.64 -4.75
C GLN A 47 -4.96 0.33 -4.46
N GLN A 48 -5.80 0.24 -5.48
CA GLN A 48 -7.22 -0.10 -5.33
C GLN A 48 -7.42 -1.46 -4.67
N ARG A 49 -6.62 -2.47 -5.02
CA ARG A 49 -6.64 -3.78 -4.35
C ARG A 49 -6.32 -3.69 -2.85
N ILE A 50 -5.46 -2.77 -2.44
CA ILE A 50 -5.17 -2.54 -1.01
C ILE A 50 -6.40 -1.91 -0.34
N ILE A 51 -7.02 -0.91 -0.97
CA ILE A 51 -8.23 -0.27 -0.47
C ILE A 51 -9.37 -1.29 -0.32
N GLU A 52 -9.53 -2.21 -1.26
CA GLU A 52 -10.51 -3.29 -1.19
C GLU A 52 -10.28 -4.20 0.02
N VAL A 53 -9.03 -4.54 0.33
CA VAL A 53 -8.69 -5.30 1.54
C VAL A 53 -9.00 -4.50 2.80
N VAL A 54 -8.66 -3.21 2.83
CA VAL A 54 -8.97 -2.32 3.97
C VAL A 54 -10.48 -2.25 4.22
N ARG A 55 -11.29 -1.99 3.18
CA ARG A 55 -12.75 -1.97 3.29
C ARG A 55 -13.34 -3.30 3.76
N ARG A 56 -12.76 -4.41 3.32
CA ARG A 56 -13.19 -5.73 3.76
C ARG A 56 -12.90 -5.93 5.25
N LEU A 57 -11.69 -5.62 5.70
CA LEU A 57 -11.31 -5.71 7.12
C LEU A 57 -12.17 -4.78 8.00
N GLU A 58 -12.51 -3.59 7.50
CA GLU A 58 -13.43 -2.68 8.17
C GLU A 58 -14.83 -3.26 8.30
N SER A 59 -15.37 -3.85 7.21
CA SER A 59 -16.68 -4.51 7.26
C SER A 59 -16.73 -5.74 8.16
N GLU A 60 -15.57 -6.37 8.38
CA GLU A 60 -15.37 -7.49 9.32
C GLU A 60 -15.19 -7.02 10.77
N GLY A 61 -15.02 -5.71 10.99
CA GLY A 61 -14.77 -5.11 12.31
C GLY A 61 -13.34 -5.33 12.82
N GLU A 62 -12.43 -5.80 11.98
CA GLU A 62 -11.02 -6.08 12.33
C GLU A 62 -10.18 -4.80 12.39
N ILE A 63 -10.59 -3.76 11.65
CA ILE A 63 -9.97 -2.43 11.69
C ILE A 63 -11.05 -1.35 11.71
N GLU A 64 -10.77 -0.22 12.37
CA GLU A 64 -11.58 0.97 12.28
C GLU A 64 -10.88 1.98 11.36
N THR A 65 -11.59 2.46 10.34
CA THR A 65 -11.13 3.64 9.59
C THR A 65 -11.93 4.84 10.07
N GLY A 66 -11.25 5.93 10.45
CA GLY A 66 -11.89 7.15 10.98
C GLY A 66 -12.77 7.90 9.96
N GLY A 67 -13.15 7.26 8.85
CA GLY A 67 -13.88 7.84 7.72
C GLY A 67 -15.39 8.01 7.93
N ALA A 68 -15.93 7.71 9.12
CA ALA A 68 -17.33 7.98 9.43
C ALA A 68 -17.65 9.46 9.71
N GLU A 69 -16.65 10.36 9.73
CA GLU A 69 -16.83 11.81 9.89
C GLU A 69 -16.52 12.58 8.59
N ALA A 70 -17.15 12.18 7.48
CA ALA A 70 -17.25 13.00 6.27
C ALA A 70 -18.40 12.49 5.37
N ALA A 71 -19.63 12.59 5.87
CA ALA A 71 -20.85 12.49 5.07
C ALA A 71 -21.64 13.81 5.18
#